data_AF-A0A3B8PZI4-F1
#
_entry.id   AF-A0A3B8PZI4-F1
#
_cell.length_a   1.000
_cell.length_b   1.000
_cell.length_c   1.000
_cell.angle_alpha   90.00
_cell.angle_beta   90.00
_cell.angle_gamma   90.00
#
_symmetry.space_group_name_H-M   'P 1'
#
loop_
_entity.id
_entity.type
_entity.pdbx_description
1 polymer ?
#
loop_
_entity_poly.entity_id
_entity_poly.type
_entity_poly.pdbx_seq_one_letter_code
_entity_poly.pdbx_strand_id
1 'polypeptide(L)'
;AAQNATGDPDADLLNNLGEFNANSDPTKLDTDGDGLNDKEEADLGSNSNSLDSDSDGLSDFAEVKTHGTNPILADEDGDGLNDSAEVAKGTNSRKADTDNDGFSDLVESYSGTSPIDSASRPTKLLVQPFTGGDAGEGLDLDGTFVYALNVGTIGAVGKVRDADFTADDVSGAVIVAANEIPAWFAPNYGDSANDDVIEMVMQSMRWSTIPVRIDLTVTPGRRYKLQVLTAEACCARGFDLRVEGQLVADEFLIPALQGGVNNITKGVVIAYEFDAADATVNVVLDGTGITTPVIADHNPIINGLTLEDLGLATPDQPVISNIAVTAAGVAVTVGNSVAGTTYILEYRAVLDAGNWSEAAQAPATTGTLTLTDVNPDHRVPAVGFWRVRTP
;
A
#
# COMPACT_ATOMS: atom_id res chain seq x y z
N ALA A 1 52.09 -2.78 -30.86
CA ALA A 1 53.02 -2.95 -29.74
C ALA A 1 52.35 -3.85 -28.71
N ALA A 2 53.09 -4.57 -27.86
CA ALA A 2 52.44 -5.20 -26.71
C ALA A 2 51.90 -4.07 -25.81
N GLN A 3 50.60 -4.13 -25.49
CA GLN A 3 49.95 -3.21 -24.54
C GLN A 3 50.57 -3.39 -23.14
N ASN A 4 50.62 -2.32 -22.35
CA ASN A 4 51.07 -2.35 -20.96
C ASN A 4 50.01 -1.71 -20.04
N ALA A 5 50.16 -1.86 -18.73
CA ALA A 5 49.18 -1.39 -17.75
C ALA A 5 48.82 0.12 -17.82
N THR A 6 49.64 0.94 -18.48
CA THR A 6 49.41 2.39 -18.64
C THR A 6 48.85 2.79 -20.00
N GLY A 7 48.71 1.83 -20.92
CA GLY A 7 48.08 2.08 -22.23
C GLY A 7 46.58 2.28 -22.07
N ASP A 8 46.01 3.04 -23.01
CA ASP A 8 44.59 3.35 -23.16
C ASP A 8 44.29 3.16 -24.68
N PRO A 9 43.88 1.95 -25.09
CA PRO A 9 43.83 1.56 -26.50
C PRO A 9 42.61 2.07 -27.26
N ASP A 10 41.50 2.30 -26.58
CA ASP A 10 40.23 2.81 -27.12
C ASP A 10 39.99 4.31 -26.85
N ALA A 11 40.86 4.93 -26.05
CA ALA A 11 40.90 6.37 -25.78
C ALA A 11 39.68 6.87 -24.99
N ASP A 12 39.17 6.06 -24.07
CA ASP A 12 38.08 6.41 -23.15
C ASP A 12 38.56 7.13 -21.87
N LEU A 13 39.89 7.24 -21.69
CA LEU A 13 40.60 7.79 -20.53
C LEU A 13 40.69 6.86 -19.31
N LEU A 14 40.18 5.64 -19.39
CA LEU A 14 40.55 4.52 -18.54
C LEU A 14 41.80 3.85 -19.14
N ASN A 15 42.63 3.22 -18.31
CA ASN A 15 43.83 2.53 -18.80
C ASN A 15 43.70 1.04 -18.56
N ASN A 16 44.58 0.24 -19.17
CA ASN A 16 44.59 -1.22 -19.04
C ASN A 16 44.57 -1.73 -17.59
N LEU A 17 45.08 -0.98 -16.62
CA LEU A 17 44.95 -1.35 -15.20
C LEU A 17 43.56 -1.01 -14.64
N GLY A 18 43.00 0.14 -15.02
CA GLY A 18 41.63 0.54 -14.71
C GLY A 18 40.61 -0.43 -15.29
N GLU A 19 40.71 -0.74 -16.58
CA GLU A 19 39.86 -1.70 -17.30
C GLU A 19 39.96 -3.09 -16.66
N PHE A 20 41.18 -3.54 -16.32
CA PHE A 20 41.37 -4.79 -15.58
C PHE A 20 40.66 -4.80 -14.22
N ASN A 21 40.63 -3.68 -13.49
CA ASN A 21 39.95 -3.57 -12.20
C ASN A 21 38.43 -3.47 -12.34
N ALA A 22 37.95 -2.81 -13.41
CA ALA A 22 36.53 -2.71 -13.77
C ALA A 22 36.00 -3.96 -14.50
N ASN A 23 36.90 -4.91 -14.83
CA ASN A 23 36.60 -6.09 -15.65
C ASN A 23 36.06 -5.72 -17.05
N SER A 24 36.43 -4.57 -17.60
CA SER A 24 35.96 -4.09 -18.90
C SER A 24 36.90 -4.52 -20.05
N ASP A 25 36.47 -4.38 -21.30
CA ASP A 25 37.25 -4.74 -22.49
C ASP A 25 38.17 -3.59 -22.89
N PRO A 26 39.51 -3.73 -22.79
CA PRO A 26 40.44 -2.62 -22.97
C PRO A 26 40.62 -2.15 -24.41
N THR A 27 39.73 -2.57 -25.30
CA THR A 27 39.72 -2.24 -26.72
C THR A 27 38.38 -1.68 -27.16
N LYS A 28 37.46 -1.47 -26.23
CA LYS A 28 36.13 -0.92 -26.44
C LYS A 28 35.92 0.24 -25.50
N LEU A 29 35.67 1.40 -26.09
CA LEU A 29 35.30 2.63 -25.36
C LEU A 29 34.12 2.42 -24.39
N ASP A 30 33.19 1.55 -24.77
CA ASP A 30 31.95 1.25 -24.05
C ASP A 30 31.76 -0.27 -24.17
N THR A 31 32.03 -0.97 -23.08
CA THR A 31 32.19 -2.42 -23.08
C THR A 31 30.86 -3.15 -23.29
N ASP A 32 29.77 -2.68 -22.67
CA ASP A 32 28.45 -3.30 -22.74
C ASP A 32 27.51 -2.65 -23.78
N GLY A 33 27.79 -1.41 -24.19
CA GLY A 33 27.09 -0.70 -25.26
C GLY A 33 25.88 0.10 -24.79
N ASP A 34 25.80 0.51 -23.53
CA ASP A 34 24.67 1.27 -22.98
C ASP A 34 24.72 2.78 -23.34
N GLY A 35 25.89 3.28 -23.72
CA GLY A 35 26.14 4.68 -24.09
C GLY A 35 26.98 5.49 -23.10
N LEU A 36 27.35 4.95 -21.94
CA LEU A 36 28.43 5.42 -21.07
C LEU A 36 29.73 4.71 -21.45
N ASN A 37 30.86 5.42 -21.39
CA ASN A 37 32.16 4.74 -21.53
C ASN A 37 32.63 4.12 -20.21
N ASP A 38 33.54 3.14 -20.29
CA ASP A 38 34.04 2.42 -19.12
C ASP A 38 34.62 3.38 -18.07
N LYS A 39 35.24 4.49 -18.51
CA LYS A 39 35.74 5.55 -17.62
C LYS A 39 34.62 6.28 -16.85
N GLU A 40 33.49 6.58 -17.49
CA GLU A 40 32.32 7.22 -16.88
C GLU A 40 31.68 6.30 -15.84
N GLU A 41 31.48 5.03 -16.20
CA GLU A 41 30.95 4.00 -15.29
C GLU A 41 31.87 3.79 -14.09
N ALA A 42 33.18 3.73 -14.31
CA ALA A 42 34.16 3.64 -13.23
C ALA A 42 34.15 4.85 -12.28
N ASP A 43 33.78 6.05 -12.75
CA ASP A 43 33.60 7.23 -11.90
C ASP A 43 32.29 7.19 -11.10
N LEU A 44 31.24 6.60 -11.68
CA LEU A 44 29.92 6.42 -11.06
C LEU A 44 29.90 5.22 -10.09
N GLY A 45 30.81 4.27 -10.29
CA GLY A 45 30.83 3.00 -9.58
C GLY A 45 29.87 1.95 -10.16
N SER A 46 29.33 2.20 -11.35
CA SER A 46 28.49 1.24 -12.07
C SER A 46 29.34 0.18 -12.80
N ASN A 47 28.71 -0.83 -13.36
CA ASN A 47 29.36 -2.04 -13.88
C ASN A 47 29.46 -2.03 -15.40
N SER A 48 30.66 -1.79 -15.92
CA SER A 48 30.99 -1.78 -17.36
C SER A 48 30.72 -3.05 -18.17
N ASN A 49 30.11 -4.06 -17.59
CA ASN A 49 29.64 -5.25 -18.30
C ASN A 49 28.12 -5.44 -18.22
N SER A 50 27.38 -4.46 -17.70
CA SER A 50 25.96 -4.53 -17.43
C SER A 50 25.29 -3.22 -17.81
N LEU A 51 24.47 -3.28 -18.87
CA LEU A 51 23.69 -2.14 -19.36
C LEU A 51 22.82 -1.47 -18.28
N ASP A 52 22.50 -2.23 -17.22
CA ASP A 52 21.66 -1.87 -16.09
C ASP A 52 22.33 -2.50 -14.86
N SER A 53 23.00 -1.67 -14.06
CA SER A 53 23.93 -2.09 -13.03
C SER A 53 23.25 -2.52 -11.73
N ASP A 54 22.08 -1.98 -11.42
CA ASP A 54 21.27 -2.35 -10.25
C ASP A 54 20.05 -3.22 -10.59
N SER A 55 19.83 -3.48 -11.88
CA SER A 55 18.79 -4.36 -12.42
C SER A 55 17.37 -3.89 -12.15
N ASP A 56 17.15 -2.57 -12.11
CA ASP A 56 15.84 -1.98 -11.88
C ASP A 56 14.98 -1.87 -13.16
N GLY A 57 15.60 -1.97 -14.35
CA GLY A 57 14.96 -1.88 -15.66
C GLY A 57 15.25 -0.60 -16.45
N LEU A 58 15.98 0.38 -15.89
CA LEU A 58 16.60 1.49 -16.60
C LEU A 58 18.07 1.14 -16.91
N SER A 59 18.60 1.67 -18.02
CA SER A 59 20.03 1.53 -18.29
C SER A 59 20.83 2.59 -17.53
N ASP A 60 22.09 2.33 -17.19
CA ASP A 60 22.93 3.29 -16.46
C ASP A 60 22.98 4.65 -17.19
N PHE A 61 23.06 4.62 -18.52
CA PHE A 61 22.96 5.80 -19.37
C PHE A 61 21.63 6.54 -19.20
N ALA A 62 20.50 5.85 -19.15
CA ALA A 62 19.17 6.44 -19.02
C ALA A 62 19.04 7.12 -17.66
N GLU A 63 19.46 6.44 -16.59
CA GLU A 63 19.50 6.98 -15.24
C GLU A 63 20.36 8.24 -15.19
N VAL A 64 21.61 8.18 -15.64
CA VAL A 64 22.55 9.31 -15.52
C VAL A 64 22.20 10.48 -16.44
N LYS A 65 21.82 10.21 -17.69
CA LYS A 65 21.66 11.27 -18.71
C LYS A 65 20.21 11.74 -18.88
N THR A 66 19.21 10.95 -18.47
CA THR A 66 17.78 11.27 -18.70
C THR A 66 17.02 11.51 -17.41
N HIS A 67 17.13 10.61 -16.43
CA HIS A 67 16.33 10.65 -15.20
C HIS A 67 17.06 11.34 -14.04
N GLY A 68 18.39 11.40 -14.15
CA GLY A 68 19.29 11.96 -13.16
C GLY A 68 19.40 11.11 -11.91
N THR A 69 19.03 9.83 -11.92
CA THR A 69 19.13 8.89 -10.79
C THR A 69 20.52 8.25 -10.73
N ASN A 70 20.79 7.45 -9.69
CA ASN A 70 22.10 6.83 -9.48
C ASN A 70 22.11 5.37 -9.98
N PRO A 71 22.96 5.01 -10.96
CA PRO A 71 22.93 3.70 -11.63
C PRO A 71 23.31 2.48 -10.78
N ILE A 72 23.44 2.65 -9.48
CA ILE A 72 23.72 1.56 -8.54
C ILE A 72 22.67 1.48 -7.42
N LEU A 73 21.59 2.25 -7.54
CA LEU A 73 20.49 2.33 -6.60
C LEU A 73 19.17 2.17 -7.35
N ALA A 74 18.63 0.94 -7.31
CA ALA A 74 17.37 0.63 -7.98
C ALA A 74 16.16 1.44 -7.48
N ASP A 75 16.29 2.17 -6.37
CA ASP A 75 15.26 3.00 -5.76
C ASP A 75 15.98 4.18 -5.09
N GLU A 76 16.02 5.31 -5.79
CA GLU A 76 16.86 6.48 -5.44
C GLU A 76 16.35 7.21 -4.18
N ASP A 77 15.05 7.12 -3.84
CA ASP A 77 14.48 7.75 -2.63
C ASP A 77 14.11 6.79 -1.50
N GLY A 78 14.07 5.49 -1.77
CA GLY A 78 13.91 4.44 -0.78
C GLY A 78 12.47 4.23 -0.32
N ASP A 79 11.47 4.62 -1.10
CA ASP A 79 10.05 4.34 -0.78
C ASP A 79 9.60 2.92 -1.15
N GLY A 80 10.43 2.20 -1.92
CA GLY A 80 10.26 0.83 -2.38
C GLY A 80 9.68 0.69 -3.79
N LEU A 81 9.37 1.79 -4.48
CA LEU A 81 9.06 1.82 -5.91
C LEU A 81 10.34 2.14 -6.69
N ASN A 82 10.77 1.24 -7.56
CA ASN A 82 12.02 1.45 -8.31
C ASN A 82 11.91 2.56 -9.36
N ASP A 83 13.06 3.13 -9.72
CA ASP A 83 13.14 4.30 -10.61
C ASP A 83 12.45 4.01 -11.97
N SER A 84 12.60 2.80 -12.51
CA SER A 84 11.93 2.39 -13.74
C SER A 84 10.40 2.40 -13.64
N ALA A 85 9.82 1.96 -12.51
CA ALA A 85 8.38 1.98 -12.28
C ALA A 85 7.86 3.39 -12.05
N GLU A 86 8.65 4.23 -11.38
CA GLU A 86 8.34 5.64 -11.18
C GLU A 86 8.29 6.40 -12.50
N VAL A 87 9.28 6.19 -13.37
CA VAL A 87 9.28 6.76 -14.74
C VAL A 87 8.04 6.31 -15.50
N ALA A 88 7.63 5.04 -15.37
CA ALA A 88 6.42 4.53 -16.01
C ALA A 88 5.13 5.15 -15.45
N LYS A 89 5.10 5.49 -14.16
CA LYS A 89 3.97 6.13 -13.47
C LYS A 89 3.98 7.67 -13.58
N GLY A 90 5.10 8.25 -13.99
CA GLY A 90 5.30 9.70 -14.06
C GLY A 90 5.51 10.35 -12.69
N THR A 91 5.97 9.57 -11.70
CA THR A 91 6.38 10.07 -10.38
C THR A 91 7.82 10.59 -10.42
N ASN A 92 8.35 11.01 -9.27
CA ASN A 92 9.69 11.58 -9.16
C ASN A 92 10.56 10.73 -8.24
N SER A 93 11.53 10.02 -8.84
CA SER A 93 12.49 9.11 -8.19
C SER A 93 13.41 9.66 -7.12
N ARG A 94 13.17 10.89 -6.68
CA ARG A 94 13.89 11.53 -5.58
C ARG A 94 12.96 11.96 -4.48
N LYS A 95 11.72 11.50 -4.52
CA LYS A 95 10.63 11.90 -3.65
C LYS A 95 9.70 10.72 -3.45
N ALA A 96 9.88 10.09 -2.29
CA ALA A 96 8.99 9.04 -1.83
C ALA A 96 7.49 9.41 -1.91
N ASP A 97 7.15 10.70 -1.83
CA ASP A 97 5.79 11.23 -1.99
C ASP A 97 5.84 12.36 -3.03
N THR A 98 5.47 12.05 -4.26
CA THR A 98 5.62 12.95 -5.40
C THR A 98 4.73 14.18 -5.27
N ASP A 99 3.48 14.02 -4.86
CA ASP A 99 2.49 15.10 -4.78
C ASP A 99 2.37 15.77 -3.40
N ASN A 100 3.12 15.26 -2.42
CA ASN A 100 3.29 15.77 -1.05
C ASN A 100 1.99 15.75 -0.25
N ASP A 101 1.16 14.75 -0.48
CA ASP A 101 -0.08 14.60 0.24
C ASP A 101 0.08 13.81 1.55
N GLY A 102 1.18 13.08 1.74
CA GLY A 102 1.52 12.30 2.93
C GLY A 102 1.44 10.78 2.75
N PHE A 103 1.13 10.29 1.55
CA PHE A 103 1.27 8.88 1.16
C PHE A 103 2.43 8.71 0.19
N SER A 104 3.16 7.60 0.29
CA SER A 104 4.26 7.35 -0.64
C SER A 104 3.74 6.83 -1.99
N ASP A 105 4.51 7.03 -3.05
CA ASP A 105 4.17 6.63 -4.41
C ASP A 105 3.93 5.11 -4.50
N LEU A 106 4.72 4.31 -3.78
CA LEU A 106 4.50 2.88 -3.61
C LEU A 106 3.16 2.55 -2.95
N VAL A 107 2.82 3.23 -1.85
CA VAL A 107 1.57 2.99 -1.10
C VAL A 107 0.35 3.30 -1.96
N GLU A 108 0.41 4.38 -2.72
CA GLU A 108 -0.64 4.75 -3.65
C GLU A 108 -0.76 3.79 -4.83
N SER A 109 0.38 3.28 -5.32
CA SER A 109 0.41 2.21 -6.32
C SER A 109 -0.33 0.97 -5.81
N TYR A 110 -0.07 0.53 -4.58
CA TYR A 110 -0.79 -0.60 -3.98
C TYR A 110 -2.27 -0.33 -3.74
N SER A 111 -2.62 0.93 -3.47
CA SER A 111 -4.00 1.37 -3.19
C SER A 111 -4.83 1.68 -4.44
N GLY A 112 -4.20 1.68 -5.63
CA GLY A 112 -4.83 2.09 -6.88
C GLY A 112 -5.20 3.58 -6.93
N THR A 113 -4.54 4.42 -6.12
CA THR A 113 -4.68 5.88 -6.15
C THR A 113 -3.62 6.52 -7.05
N SER A 114 -3.66 7.85 -7.20
CA SER A 114 -2.83 8.54 -8.19
C SER A 114 -1.71 9.28 -7.47
N PRO A 115 -0.44 8.83 -7.58
CA PRO A 115 0.70 9.42 -6.85
C PRO A 115 1.15 10.81 -7.34
N ILE A 116 0.38 11.39 -8.26
CA ILE A 116 0.62 12.70 -8.86
C ILE A 116 -0.58 13.65 -8.66
N ASP A 117 -1.59 13.22 -7.90
CA ASP A 117 -2.79 14.00 -7.60
C ASP A 117 -3.13 13.91 -6.12
N SER A 118 -2.70 14.94 -5.36
CA SER A 118 -2.88 15.05 -3.90
C SER A 118 -4.34 14.96 -3.39
N ALA A 119 -5.33 14.96 -4.29
CA ALA A 119 -6.73 14.72 -3.95
C ALA A 119 -7.12 13.23 -3.99
N SER A 120 -6.29 12.39 -4.61
CA SER A 120 -6.47 10.96 -4.84
C SER A 120 -5.79 10.16 -3.74
N ARG A 121 -6.41 10.09 -2.57
CA ARG A 121 -5.77 9.53 -1.36
C ARG A 121 -6.28 8.15 -1.00
N PRO A 122 -5.43 7.22 -0.54
CA PRO A 122 -5.87 6.03 0.14
C PRO A 122 -6.73 6.42 1.36
N THR A 123 -7.98 5.98 1.39
CA THR A 123 -8.91 6.28 2.51
C THR A 123 -9.26 5.07 3.34
N LYS A 124 -9.03 3.87 2.80
CA LYS A 124 -9.37 2.59 3.43
C LYS A 124 -8.18 1.65 3.52
N LEU A 125 -7.11 1.88 2.75
CA LEU A 125 -5.91 1.05 2.73
C LEU A 125 -4.74 1.84 3.30
N LEU A 126 -3.96 1.19 4.15
CA LEU A 126 -2.65 1.64 4.58
C LEU A 126 -1.70 0.46 4.46
N VAL A 127 -0.60 0.65 3.73
CA VAL A 127 0.47 -0.34 3.60
C VAL A 127 1.74 0.32 4.07
N GLN A 128 2.41 -0.24 5.07
CA GLN A 128 3.63 0.38 5.60
C GLN A 128 4.50 -0.63 6.38
N PRO A 129 5.80 -0.34 6.54
CA PRO A 129 6.61 -1.06 7.52
C PRO A 129 6.16 -0.75 8.95
N PHE A 130 6.46 -1.68 9.84
CA PHE A 130 6.43 -1.45 11.28
C PHE A 130 7.71 -1.95 11.93
N THR A 131 8.13 -1.33 13.03
CA THR A 131 9.36 -1.65 13.74
C THR A 131 9.14 -2.33 15.08
N GLY A 132 7.90 -2.45 15.55
CA GLY A 132 7.61 -3.09 16.84
C GLY A 132 6.17 -2.94 17.30
N GLY A 133 5.93 -3.21 18.58
CA GLY A 133 4.60 -3.21 19.20
C GLY A 133 4.27 -1.92 19.93
N ASP A 134 5.23 -1.00 20.10
CA ASP A 134 5.01 0.24 20.81
C ASP A 134 4.24 1.28 19.97
N ALA A 135 3.66 2.25 20.66
CA ALA A 135 2.90 3.32 20.01
C ALA A 135 3.83 4.19 19.14
N GLY A 136 3.49 4.33 17.86
CA GLY A 136 4.27 5.10 16.87
C GLY A 136 5.22 4.25 16.02
N GLU A 137 5.25 2.94 16.22
CA GLU A 137 6.14 2.02 15.49
C GLU A 137 5.47 1.36 14.27
N GLY A 138 4.38 1.94 13.77
CA GLY A 138 3.71 1.51 12.53
C GLY A 138 2.53 0.55 12.72
N LEU A 139 2.40 -0.13 13.88
CA LEU A 139 1.20 -0.91 14.20
C LEU A 139 0.18 -0.10 15.00
N ASP A 140 -1.07 -0.14 14.53
CA ASP A 140 -2.21 0.33 15.30
C ASP A 140 -2.77 -0.83 16.15
N LEU A 141 -2.56 -0.75 17.47
CA LEU A 141 -2.91 -1.80 18.44
C LEU A 141 -3.66 -1.23 19.65
N ASP A 142 -4.13 0.01 19.58
CA ASP A 142 -5.07 0.60 20.56
C ASP A 142 -6.47 0.55 19.95
N GLY A 143 -7.46 0.04 20.70
CA GLY A 143 -8.81 -0.09 20.16
C GLY A 143 -9.61 -1.27 20.69
N THR A 144 -10.64 -1.65 19.91
CA THR A 144 -11.52 -2.77 20.27
C THR A 144 -11.32 -3.94 19.32
N PHE A 145 -10.40 -4.84 19.68
CA PHE A 145 -10.08 -6.01 18.85
C PHE A 145 -11.07 -7.15 19.05
N VAL A 146 -11.62 -7.64 17.94
CA VAL A 146 -12.39 -8.89 17.87
C VAL A 146 -11.44 -10.08 17.75
N TYR A 147 -10.40 -9.92 16.93
CA TYR A 147 -9.35 -10.92 16.76
C TYR A 147 -7.98 -10.23 16.83
N ALA A 148 -7.04 -10.89 17.50
CA ALA A 148 -5.61 -10.72 17.30
C ALA A 148 -5.03 -12.13 17.33
N LEU A 149 -4.49 -12.58 16.20
CA LEU A 149 -4.11 -13.98 15.98
C LEU A 149 -2.62 -14.06 15.65
N ASN A 150 -1.94 -14.93 16.38
CA ASN A 150 -0.68 -15.51 15.95
C ASN A 150 -1.00 -16.76 15.11
N VAL A 151 -0.58 -16.77 13.85
CA VAL A 151 -0.90 -17.86 12.92
C VAL A 151 0.11 -19.02 13.02
N GLY A 152 1.15 -18.89 13.84
CA GLY A 152 2.13 -19.94 14.13
C GLY A 152 1.78 -20.89 15.29
N THR A 153 2.47 -22.04 15.33
CA THR A 153 2.29 -23.15 16.29
C THR A 153 2.58 -22.85 17.76
N ILE A 154 3.16 -21.69 18.09
CA ILE A 154 3.42 -21.31 19.49
C ILE A 154 2.11 -20.97 20.22
N GLY A 155 1.02 -20.74 19.47
CA GLY A 155 -0.31 -20.48 20.01
C GLY A 155 -0.44 -19.04 20.51
N ALA A 156 -1.14 -18.84 21.63
CA ALA A 156 -1.28 -17.52 22.22
C ALA A 156 0.06 -16.98 22.74
N VAL A 157 0.38 -15.74 22.37
CA VAL A 157 1.66 -15.09 22.69
C VAL A 157 1.51 -13.89 23.61
N GLY A 158 0.27 -13.41 23.80
CA GLY A 158 -0.08 -12.44 24.84
C GLY A 158 -0.50 -11.09 24.29
N LYS A 159 -0.61 -10.12 25.20
CA LYS A 159 -1.24 -8.84 24.94
C LYS A 159 -0.21 -7.76 24.60
N VAL A 160 -0.48 -7.04 23.51
CA VAL A 160 0.20 -5.82 23.08
C VAL A 160 -0.82 -4.70 23.08
N ARG A 161 -0.61 -3.69 23.92
CA ARG A 161 -1.55 -2.56 24.06
C ARG A 161 -2.98 -3.07 24.29
N ASP A 162 -3.94 -2.87 23.39
CA ASP A 162 -5.30 -3.41 23.52
C ASP A 162 -5.53 -4.75 22.80
N ALA A 163 -4.64 -5.14 21.90
CA ALA A 163 -4.71 -6.40 21.15
C ALA A 163 -4.15 -7.58 21.96
N ASP A 164 -4.96 -8.62 22.19
CA ASP A 164 -4.53 -9.86 22.86
C ASP A 164 -4.30 -10.96 21.82
N PHE A 165 -3.02 -11.19 21.44
CA PHE A 165 -2.65 -12.15 20.40
C PHE A 165 -2.80 -13.59 20.91
N THR A 166 -3.88 -14.21 20.46
CA THR A 166 -4.27 -15.59 20.73
C THR A 166 -3.74 -16.55 19.65
N ALA A 167 -3.94 -17.85 19.85
CA ALA A 167 -3.75 -18.85 18.79
C ALA A 167 -4.81 -18.64 17.69
N ASP A 168 -4.57 -19.18 16.50
CA ASP A 168 -5.47 -19.02 15.37
C ASP A 168 -6.58 -20.08 15.26
N ASP A 169 -6.73 -20.94 16.28
CA ASP A 169 -7.78 -21.95 16.40
C ASP A 169 -9.01 -21.48 17.22
N VAL A 170 -9.18 -20.16 17.34
CA VAL A 170 -10.29 -19.54 18.06
C VAL A 170 -11.62 -19.67 17.33
N SER A 171 -12.71 -19.73 18.09
CA SER A 171 -14.07 -19.76 17.53
C SER A 171 -14.33 -18.54 16.67
N GLY A 172 -14.79 -18.78 15.44
CA GLY A 172 -15.15 -17.72 14.50
C GLY A 172 -14.02 -17.33 13.54
N ALA A 173 -12.79 -17.82 13.73
CA ALA A 173 -11.70 -17.69 12.77
C ALA A 173 -11.40 -19.04 12.10
N VAL A 174 -11.24 -19.04 10.79
CA VAL A 174 -10.79 -20.20 10.01
C VAL A 174 -9.70 -19.76 9.07
N ILE A 175 -8.48 -20.29 9.25
CA ILE A 175 -7.34 -20.02 8.38
C ILE A 175 -7.00 -21.29 7.60
N VAL A 176 -7.04 -21.21 6.28
CA VAL A 176 -6.66 -22.27 5.35
C VAL A 176 -5.35 -21.87 4.68
N ALA A 177 -4.26 -22.39 5.22
CA ALA A 177 -2.92 -22.32 4.64
C ALA A 177 -2.27 -23.70 4.76
N ALA A 178 -1.73 -24.22 3.65
CA ALA A 178 -1.34 -25.62 3.56
C ALA A 178 -0.08 -25.97 4.38
N ASN A 179 0.82 -25.00 4.55
CA ASN A 179 2.13 -25.21 5.12
C ASN A 179 2.41 -24.21 6.24
N GLU A 180 3.31 -24.59 7.14
CA GLU A 180 3.81 -23.75 8.22
C GLU A 180 5.33 -23.88 8.31
N ILE A 181 5.99 -22.78 8.62
CA ILE A 181 7.39 -22.75 9.01
C ILE A 181 7.51 -22.09 10.38
N PRO A 182 7.67 -22.88 11.46
CA PRO A 182 7.89 -22.34 12.79
C PRO A 182 9.29 -21.72 12.90
N ALA A 183 9.39 -20.59 13.60
CA ALA A 183 10.66 -19.87 13.79
C ALA A 183 11.42 -19.65 12.45
N TRP A 184 10.68 -19.28 11.41
CA TRP A 184 11.23 -18.88 10.11
C TRP A 184 12.16 -17.67 10.23
N PHE A 185 11.81 -16.77 11.15
CA PHE A 185 12.46 -15.49 11.33
C PHE A 185 12.84 -15.26 12.79
N ALA A 186 13.90 -14.48 13.00
CA ALA A 186 14.31 -13.99 14.32
C ALA A 186 14.19 -12.45 14.32
N PRO A 187 12.96 -11.92 14.36
CA PRO A 187 12.74 -10.48 14.39
C PRO A 187 13.38 -9.86 15.65
N ASN A 188 13.82 -8.62 15.51
CA ASN A 188 14.45 -7.80 16.55
C ASN A 188 13.90 -6.38 16.42
N TYR A 189 12.73 -6.19 17.01
CA TYR A 189 11.91 -4.99 16.93
C TYR A 189 12.16 -4.03 18.07
N GLY A 190 12.71 -4.51 19.18
CA GLY A 190 13.09 -3.67 20.30
C GLY A 190 13.17 -4.47 21.59
N ASP A 191 13.38 -3.76 22.69
CA ASP A 191 13.53 -4.36 24.02
C ASP A 191 12.27 -4.20 24.88
N SER A 192 11.15 -3.70 24.33
CA SER A 192 9.92 -3.51 25.09
C SER A 192 9.13 -4.82 25.22
N ALA A 193 8.28 -4.91 26.23
CA ALA A 193 7.39 -6.07 26.38
C ALA A 193 6.35 -6.16 25.25
N ASN A 194 6.04 -5.04 24.59
CA ASN A 194 5.18 -5.05 23.41
C ASN A 194 5.93 -5.63 22.21
N ASP A 195 7.22 -5.31 22.07
CA ASP A 195 8.10 -5.83 21.00
C ASP A 195 8.29 -7.33 21.16
N ASP A 196 8.58 -7.81 22.37
CA ASP A 196 8.72 -9.24 22.67
C ASP A 196 7.54 -10.05 22.11
N VAL A 197 6.31 -9.54 22.28
CA VAL A 197 5.10 -10.23 21.80
C VAL A 197 4.98 -10.14 20.27
N ILE A 198 5.23 -8.97 19.67
CA ILE A 198 5.18 -8.83 18.20
C ILE A 198 6.28 -9.66 17.53
N GLU A 199 7.48 -9.75 18.12
CA GLU A 199 8.52 -10.67 17.65
C GLU A 199 8.04 -12.11 17.68
N MET A 200 7.33 -12.51 18.75
CA MET A 200 6.73 -13.83 18.83
C MET A 200 5.63 -14.09 17.79
N VAL A 201 4.82 -13.08 17.43
CA VAL A 201 3.85 -13.16 16.33
C VAL A 201 4.57 -13.31 14.99
N MET A 202 5.64 -12.56 14.78
CA MET A 202 6.32 -12.45 13.49
C MET A 202 7.34 -13.56 13.21
N GLN A 203 7.81 -14.28 14.23
CA GLN A 203 8.86 -15.31 14.04
C GLN A 203 8.41 -16.51 13.19
N SER A 204 7.11 -16.82 13.14
CA SER A 204 6.57 -17.95 12.37
C SER A 204 5.69 -17.46 11.24
N MET A 205 5.55 -18.28 10.20
CA MET A 205 4.63 -17.98 9.10
C MET A 205 3.89 -19.22 8.64
N ARG A 206 2.69 -19.01 8.12
CA ARG A 206 2.02 -19.98 7.23
C ARG A 206 2.09 -19.52 5.79
N TRP A 207 2.12 -20.50 4.90
CA TRP A 207 2.23 -20.27 3.46
C TRP A 207 1.53 -21.36 2.66
N SER A 208 1.31 -21.10 1.38
CA SER A 208 0.63 -22.05 0.51
C SER A 208 0.99 -21.83 -0.96
N THR A 209 0.99 -22.90 -1.77
CA THR A 209 1.11 -22.82 -3.25
C THR A 209 -0.23 -22.55 -3.94
N ILE A 210 -1.31 -22.52 -3.16
CA ILE A 210 -2.65 -22.09 -3.54
C ILE A 210 -3.04 -20.90 -2.65
N PRO A 211 -4.07 -20.12 -2.99
CA PRO A 211 -4.45 -18.97 -2.18
C PRO A 211 -4.65 -19.32 -0.70
N VAL A 212 -4.08 -18.52 0.20
CA VAL A 212 -4.38 -18.58 1.63
C VAL A 212 -5.75 -17.93 1.83
N ARG A 213 -6.65 -18.61 2.54
CA ARG A 213 -8.00 -18.11 2.83
C ARG A 213 -8.18 -17.93 4.32
N ILE A 214 -8.76 -16.81 4.71
CA ILE A 214 -9.07 -16.48 6.10
C ILE A 214 -10.53 -16.07 6.13
N ASP A 215 -11.34 -16.81 6.89
CA ASP A 215 -12.74 -16.49 7.15
C ASP A 215 -12.88 -16.06 8.61
N LEU A 216 -13.35 -14.84 8.84
CA LEU A 216 -13.56 -14.30 10.20
C LEU A 216 -15.03 -14.00 10.42
N THR A 217 -15.57 -14.44 11.56
CA THR A 217 -16.94 -14.13 11.96
C THR A 217 -17.01 -12.69 12.44
N VAL A 218 -17.90 -11.93 11.83
CA VAL A 218 -18.11 -10.50 12.10
C VAL A 218 -19.60 -10.22 12.34
N THR A 219 -19.89 -9.06 12.90
CA THR A 219 -21.27 -8.56 13.00
C THR A 219 -21.59 -7.67 11.80
N PRO A 220 -22.64 -7.98 11.01
CA PRO A 220 -23.08 -7.15 9.89
C PRO A 220 -23.42 -5.71 10.31
N GLY A 221 -23.18 -4.74 9.43
CA GLY A 221 -23.46 -3.32 9.65
C GLY A 221 -22.45 -2.60 10.53
N ARG A 222 -21.32 -3.24 10.82
CA ARG A 222 -20.19 -2.66 11.56
C ARG A 222 -19.01 -2.41 10.62
N ARG A 223 -18.21 -1.41 10.96
CA ARG A 223 -16.94 -1.14 10.28
C ARG A 223 -15.81 -1.84 11.02
N TYR A 224 -14.90 -2.44 10.26
CA TYR A 224 -13.73 -3.11 10.81
C TYR A 224 -12.47 -2.60 10.16
N LYS A 225 -11.36 -2.67 10.90
CA LYS A 225 -10.00 -2.52 10.39
C LYS A 225 -9.29 -3.86 10.51
N LEU A 226 -8.98 -4.47 9.36
CA LEU A 226 -8.14 -5.66 9.28
C LEU A 226 -6.68 -5.22 9.16
N GLN A 227 -5.78 -5.79 9.95
CA GLN A 227 -4.33 -5.68 9.71
C GLN A 227 -3.78 -7.08 9.45
N VAL A 228 -3.20 -7.30 8.27
CA VAL A 228 -2.45 -8.51 7.93
C VAL A 228 -0.97 -8.23 8.15
N LEU A 229 -0.31 -9.06 8.96
CA LEU A 229 1.10 -8.90 9.34
C LEU A 229 1.97 -9.91 8.61
N THR A 230 3.01 -9.41 7.93
CA THR A 230 3.88 -10.21 7.06
C THR A 230 5.35 -9.85 7.28
N ALA A 231 6.24 -10.84 7.19
CA ALA A 231 7.69 -10.64 7.16
C ALA A 231 8.39 -11.75 6.38
N GLU A 232 9.49 -11.44 5.69
CA GLU A 232 10.19 -12.32 4.77
C GLU A 232 11.71 -12.39 4.98
N ALA A 233 12.27 -13.61 4.82
CA ALA A 233 13.67 -13.95 5.05
C ALA A 233 14.36 -14.64 3.85
N CYS A 234 13.67 -15.17 2.84
CA CYS A 234 14.36 -15.90 1.76
C CYS A 234 14.43 -15.20 0.42
N CYS A 235 13.45 -14.36 0.13
CA CYS A 235 13.02 -14.26 -1.25
C CYS A 235 12.23 -12.97 -1.49
N ALA A 236 12.24 -12.51 -2.73
CA ALA A 236 11.33 -11.49 -3.20
C ALA A 236 9.93 -12.09 -3.35
N ARG A 237 9.20 -12.14 -2.22
CA ARG A 237 7.87 -12.72 -2.12
C ARG A 237 6.79 -11.65 -2.18
N GLY A 238 5.74 -11.93 -2.95
CA GLY A 238 4.60 -11.04 -3.08
C GLY A 238 3.35 -11.74 -3.59
N PHE A 239 2.21 -11.08 -3.37
CA PHE A 239 0.87 -11.62 -3.62
C PHE A 239 -0.18 -10.51 -3.62
N ASP A 240 -1.35 -10.78 -4.17
CA ASP A 240 -2.54 -9.94 -4.03
C ASP A 240 -3.17 -10.13 -2.65
N LEU A 241 -3.78 -9.08 -2.11
CA LEU A 241 -4.77 -9.16 -1.04
C LEU A 241 -6.16 -8.87 -1.60
N ARG A 242 -7.11 -9.77 -1.32
CA ARG A 242 -8.53 -9.57 -1.62
C ARG A 242 -9.37 -9.68 -0.36
N VAL A 243 -10.34 -8.77 -0.23
CA VAL A 243 -11.35 -8.80 0.85
C VAL A 243 -12.72 -8.78 0.19
N GLU A 244 -13.57 -9.75 0.51
CA GLU A 244 -14.87 -9.96 -0.17
C GLU A 244 -14.75 -10.06 -1.71
N GLY A 245 -13.64 -10.63 -2.16
CA GLY A 245 -13.30 -10.77 -3.59
C GLY A 245 -12.84 -9.47 -4.27
N GLN A 246 -12.91 -8.32 -3.60
CA GLN A 246 -12.36 -7.07 -4.10
C GLN A 246 -10.84 -7.09 -3.96
N LEU A 247 -10.12 -6.69 -5.01
CA LEU A 247 -8.68 -6.47 -4.94
C LEU A 247 -8.41 -5.24 -4.06
N VAL A 248 -7.68 -5.45 -2.97
CA VAL A 248 -7.35 -4.44 -1.97
C VAL A 248 -5.91 -3.98 -2.14
N ALA A 249 -4.96 -4.91 -2.24
CA ALA A 249 -3.58 -4.61 -2.57
C ALA A 249 -3.16 -5.49 -3.76
N ASP A 250 -2.66 -4.86 -4.82
CA ASP A 250 -2.26 -5.51 -6.07
C ASP A 250 -0.74 -5.77 -6.06
N GLU A 251 -0.33 -7.00 -6.30
CA GLU A 251 1.09 -7.40 -6.39
C GLU A 251 1.99 -6.87 -5.26
N PHE A 252 1.53 -6.96 -4.01
CA PHE A 252 2.25 -6.48 -2.84
C PHE A 252 3.59 -7.21 -2.66
N LEU A 253 4.70 -6.48 -2.67
CA LEU A 253 6.07 -7.00 -2.53
C LEU A 253 6.60 -6.70 -1.13
N ILE A 254 6.77 -7.74 -0.31
CA ILE A 254 7.14 -7.57 1.10
C ILE A 254 8.52 -6.90 1.25
N PRO A 255 9.60 -7.35 0.58
CA PRO A 255 10.92 -6.76 0.79
C PRO A 255 11.06 -5.29 0.40
N ALA A 256 10.21 -4.76 -0.49
CA ALA A 256 10.25 -3.34 -0.84
C ALA A 256 10.00 -2.47 0.39
N LEU A 257 8.96 -2.78 1.17
CA LEU A 257 8.62 -2.04 2.39
C LEU A 257 9.41 -2.51 3.62
N GLN A 258 9.76 -3.79 3.68
CA GLN A 258 10.57 -4.33 4.79
C GLN A 258 11.99 -3.74 4.81
N GLY A 259 12.44 -3.12 3.71
CA GLY A 259 13.83 -2.65 3.55
C GLY A 259 14.77 -3.82 3.26
N GLY A 260 14.35 -4.72 2.37
CA GLY A 260 15.12 -5.85 1.88
C GLY A 260 14.72 -7.21 2.47
N VAL A 261 15.20 -8.26 1.79
CA VAL A 261 15.11 -9.65 2.25
C VAL A 261 15.96 -9.81 3.52
N ASN A 262 15.51 -10.60 4.49
CA ASN A 262 16.20 -10.84 5.77
C ASN A 262 16.29 -9.62 6.70
N ASN A 263 15.55 -8.53 6.45
CA ASN A 263 15.57 -7.39 7.37
C ASN A 263 14.81 -7.71 8.67
N ILE A 264 15.57 -8.08 9.71
CA ILE A 264 15.02 -8.47 11.02
C ILE A 264 14.43 -7.33 11.84
N THR A 265 14.59 -6.08 11.42
CA THR A 265 14.21 -4.90 12.21
C THR A 265 12.87 -4.31 11.78
N LYS A 266 12.27 -4.82 10.71
CA LYS A 266 10.98 -4.36 10.18
C LYS A 266 10.12 -5.53 9.77
N GLY A 267 8.82 -5.45 10.04
CA GLY A 267 7.80 -6.22 9.35
C GLY A 267 6.97 -5.30 8.45
N VAL A 268 5.99 -5.84 7.74
CA VAL A 268 5.07 -5.05 6.92
C VAL A 268 3.62 -5.37 7.28
N VAL A 269 2.82 -4.32 7.42
CA VAL A 269 1.39 -4.41 7.68
C VAL A 269 0.60 -3.93 6.47
N ILE A 270 -0.43 -4.69 6.12
CA ILE A 270 -1.50 -4.25 5.21
C ILE A 270 -2.75 -4.03 6.06
N ALA A 271 -3.12 -2.77 6.28
CA ALA A 271 -4.29 -2.39 7.05
C ALA A 271 -5.43 -1.95 6.12
N TYR A 272 -6.60 -2.57 6.25
CA TYR A 272 -7.76 -2.28 5.40
C TYR A 272 -9.04 -2.09 6.21
N GLU A 273 -9.74 -0.98 5.97
CA GLU A 273 -11.05 -0.69 6.54
C GLU A 273 -12.18 -1.10 5.61
N PHE A 274 -13.16 -1.83 6.15
CA PHE A 274 -14.35 -2.26 5.40
C PHE A 274 -15.60 -2.29 6.27
N ASP A 275 -16.76 -2.17 5.62
CA ASP A 275 -18.06 -2.34 6.25
C ASP A 275 -18.55 -3.78 6.02
N ALA A 276 -18.81 -4.52 7.10
CA ALA A 276 -19.28 -5.89 7.01
C ALA A 276 -20.72 -5.94 6.49
N ALA A 277 -20.91 -6.48 5.28
CA ALA A 277 -22.23 -6.66 4.68
C ALA A 277 -22.98 -7.88 5.25
N ASP A 278 -22.25 -8.90 5.69
CA ASP A 278 -22.79 -10.11 6.29
C ASP A 278 -21.97 -10.56 7.52
N ALA A 279 -22.20 -11.79 7.99
CA ALA A 279 -21.68 -12.29 9.25
C ALA A 279 -20.29 -12.94 9.12
N THR A 280 -19.71 -12.96 7.93
CA THR A 280 -18.38 -13.52 7.66
C THR A 280 -17.65 -12.60 6.71
N VAL A 281 -16.41 -12.25 7.04
CA VAL A 281 -15.50 -11.64 6.07
C VAL A 281 -14.56 -12.69 5.51
N ASN A 282 -14.48 -12.78 4.19
CA ASN A 282 -13.54 -13.59 3.44
C ASN A 282 -12.34 -12.73 3.01
N VAL A 283 -11.16 -13.13 3.47
CA VAL A 283 -9.88 -12.56 3.09
C VAL A 283 -9.08 -13.61 2.33
N VAL A 284 -8.48 -13.21 1.20
CA VAL A 284 -7.72 -14.10 0.32
C VAL A 284 -6.39 -13.45 -0.01
N LEU A 285 -5.31 -14.18 0.25
CA LEU A 285 -3.96 -13.84 -0.20
C LEU A 285 -3.65 -14.75 -1.39
N ASP A 286 -3.33 -14.18 -2.55
CA ASP A 286 -3.26 -14.92 -3.82
C ASP A 286 -2.09 -14.46 -4.70
N GLY A 287 -1.17 -15.37 -5.05
CA GLY A 287 -0.08 -15.06 -5.98
C GLY A 287 -0.30 -15.53 -7.41
N THR A 288 -1.46 -16.08 -7.77
CA THR A 288 -1.69 -16.64 -9.12
C THR A 288 -1.76 -15.59 -10.23
N GLY A 289 -1.99 -14.33 -9.88
CA GLY A 289 -2.11 -13.20 -10.81
C GLY A 289 -0.84 -12.38 -11.00
N ILE A 290 0.25 -12.70 -10.30
CA ILE A 290 1.45 -11.86 -10.27
C ILE A 290 2.17 -11.85 -11.62
N THR A 291 2.45 -10.64 -12.10
CA THR A 291 3.14 -10.36 -13.36
C THR A 291 4.43 -9.59 -13.19
N THR A 292 4.63 -8.91 -12.05
CA THR A 292 5.85 -8.15 -11.76
C THR A 292 7.08 -9.07 -11.66
N PRO A 293 8.10 -8.88 -12.52
CA PRO A 293 9.27 -9.78 -12.58
C PRO A 293 10.11 -9.84 -11.30
N VAL A 294 10.20 -8.75 -10.53
CA VAL A 294 10.97 -8.72 -9.27
C VAL A 294 10.35 -9.62 -8.20
N ILE A 295 9.05 -9.93 -8.29
CA ILE A 295 8.38 -10.87 -7.40
C ILE A 295 8.68 -12.30 -7.88
N ALA A 296 9.77 -12.87 -7.36
CA ALA A 296 10.25 -14.20 -7.75
C ALA A 296 9.48 -15.35 -7.08
N ASP A 297 8.90 -15.12 -5.90
CA ASP A 297 8.11 -16.10 -5.15
C ASP A 297 6.67 -15.62 -4.99
N HIS A 298 5.72 -16.38 -5.55
CA HIS A 298 4.30 -16.04 -5.56
C HIS A 298 3.51 -16.77 -4.47
N ASN A 299 4.17 -17.47 -3.55
CA ASN A 299 3.46 -18.17 -2.49
C ASN A 299 3.00 -17.15 -1.43
N PRO A 300 1.69 -16.96 -1.20
CA PRO A 300 1.21 -16.07 -0.15
C PRO A 300 1.66 -16.53 1.24
N ILE A 301 1.99 -15.56 2.09
CA ILE A 301 2.36 -15.79 3.49
C ILE A 301 1.55 -14.94 4.47
N ILE A 302 1.47 -15.41 5.70
CA ILE A 302 0.92 -14.66 6.83
C ILE A 302 1.63 -15.07 8.13
N ASN A 303 1.98 -14.09 8.95
CA ASN A 303 2.59 -14.31 10.27
C ASN A 303 1.53 -14.10 11.38
N GLY A 304 0.75 -13.02 11.25
CA GLY A 304 -0.30 -12.66 12.19
C GLY A 304 -1.38 -11.81 11.54
N LEU A 305 -2.47 -11.58 12.29
CA LEU A 305 -3.47 -10.58 11.91
C LEU A 305 -4.15 -9.97 13.13
N THR A 306 -4.72 -8.79 12.96
CA THR A 306 -5.72 -8.22 13.88
C THR A 306 -6.97 -7.83 13.11
N LEU A 307 -8.11 -7.87 13.80
CA LEU A 307 -9.38 -7.33 13.33
C LEU A 307 -9.97 -6.46 14.43
N GLU A 308 -9.94 -5.16 14.21
CA GLU A 308 -10.54 -4.17 15.10
C GLU A 308 -11.96 -3.85 14.67
N ASP A 309 -12.86 -3.72 15.63
CA ASP A 309 -14.21 -3.21 15.45
C ASP A 309 -14.24 -1.70 15.68
N LEU A 310 -14.43 -0.94 14.60
CA LEU A 310 -14.46 0.53 14.61
C LEU A 310 -15.84 1.11 14.96
N GLY A 311 -16.83 0.27 15.25
CA GLY A 311 -18.18 0.72 15.57
C GLY A 311 -19.20 0.44 14.47
N LEU A 312 -20.29 1.20 14.51
CA LEU A 312 -21.28 1.15 13.43
C LEU A 312 -20.64 1.66 12.15
N ALA A 313 -20.91 0.96 11.03
CA ALA A 313 -20.58 1.47 9.72
C ALA A 313 -21.28 2.83 9.55
N THR A 314 -20.52 3.92 9.57
CA THR A 314 -20.99 5.19 9.05
C THR A 314 -20.99 5.04 7.54
N PRO A 315 -22.12 5.14 6.85
CA PRO A 315 -22.12 5.17 5.40
C PRO A 315 -21.13 6.22 4.92
N ASP A 316 -20.31 5.88 3.93
CA ASP A 316 -19.47 6.84 3.21
C ASP A 316 -20.31 8.12 3.01
N GLN A 317 -19.74 9.28 3.37
CA GLN A 317 -20.43 10.58 3.44
C GLN A 317 -21.55 10.70 2.40
N PRO A 318 -22.76 11.18 2.75
CA PRO A 318 -23.88 11.24 1.82
C PRO A 318 -23.49 11.98 0.54
N VAL A 319 -23.44 11.26 -0.59
CA VAL A 319 -23.03 11.82 -1.88
C VAL A 319 -24.28 12.17 -2.68
N ILE A 320 -24.30 13.35 -3.28
CA ILE A 320 -25.35 13.72 -4.25
C ILE A 320 -25.14 12.88 -5.51
N SER A 321 -26.05 11.96 -5.78
CA SER A 321 -26.00 11.06 -6.94
C SER A 321 -26.80 11.57 -8.14
N ASN A 322 -27.77 12.47 -7.93
CA ASN A 322 -28.50 13.14 -9.01
C ASN A 322 -29.15 14.47 -8.53
N ILE A 323 -29.37 15.40 -9.45
CA ILE A 323 -30.11 16.64 -9.24
C ILE A 323 -31.11 16.82 -10.38
N ALA A 324 -32.40 16.89 -10.05
CA ALA A 324 -33.48 17.09 -11.02
C ALA A 324 -34.26 18.37 -10.70
N VAL A 325 -34.40 19.26 -11.70
CA VAL A 325 -35.25 20.44 -11.59
C VAL A 325 -36.66 20.07 -12.06
N THR A 326 -37.66 20.28 -11.21
CA THR A 326 -39.07 19.98 -11.51
C THR A 326 -39.92 21.24 -11.40
N ALA A 327 -41.17 21.18 -11.85
CA ALA A 327 -42.14 22.27 -11.67
C ALA A 327 -42.46 22.57 -10.18
N ALA A 328 -42.10 21.67 -9.25
CA ALA A 328 -42.35 21.78 -7.83
C ALA A 328 -41.11 22.17 -7.00
N GLY A 329 -39.93 22.34 -7.61
CA GLY A 329 -38.67 22.65 -6.93
C GLY A 329 -37.48 21.83 -7.45
N VAL A 330 -36.37 21.85 -6.71
CA VAL A 330 -35.17 21.03 -6.99
C VAL A 330 -35.22 19.76 -6.16
N ALA A 331 -35.15 18.61 -6.82
CA ALA A 331 -35.04 17.31 -6.19
C ALA A 331 -33.58 16.84 -6.23
N VAL A 332 -33.00 16.56 -5.07
CA VAL A 332 -31.63 16.06 -4.94
C VAL A 332 -31.69 14.62 -4.46
N THR A 333 -31.08 13.73 -5.23
CA THR A 333 -30.96 12.31 -4.93
C THR A 333 -29.66 12.10 -4.18
N VAL A 334 -29.74 11.51 -2.99
CA VAL A 334 -28.59 11.23 -2.12
C VAL A 334 -28.36 9.73 -2.11
N GLY A 335 -27.17 9.32 -2.55
CA GLY A 335 -26.66 7.96 -2.36
C GLY A 335 -26.10 7.79 -0.96
N ASN A 336 -26.02 6.54 -0.48
CA ASN A 336 -25.48 6.20 0.85
C ASN A 336 -26.23 6.87 2.02
N SER A 337 -27.54 7.07 1.89
CA SER A 337 -28.35 7.58 3.00
C SER A 337 -28.59 6.51 4.08
N VAL A 338 -28.59 6.95 5.35
CA VAL A 338 -28.74 6.15 6.58
C VAL A 338 -30.15 6.33 7.12
N ALA A 339 -30.79 5.23 7.50
CA ALA A 339 -32.07 5.28 8.19
C ALA A 339 -31.95 6.04 9.53
N GLY A 340 -32.93 6.91 9.83
CA GLY A 340 -32.98 7.66 11.09
C GLY A 340 -31.99 8.82 11.22
N THR A 341 -31.19 9.11 10.19
CA THR A 341 -30.27 10.26 10.17
C THR A 341 -30.95 11.48 9.55
N THR A 342 -30.78 12.64 10.18
CA THR A 342 -31.22 13.93 9.63
C THR A 342 -30.22 14.39 8.58
N TYR A 343 -30.71 14.83 7.41
CA TYR A 343 -29.88 15.38 6.36
C TYR A 343 -30.21 16.85 6.12
N ILE A 344 -29.18 17.66 5.88
CA ILE A 344 -29.33 19.07 5.57
C ILE A 344 -28.91 19.26 4.11
N LEU A 345 -29.85 19.72 3.28
CA LEU A 345 -29.57 20.10 1.89
C LEU A 345 -29.26 21.59 1.86
N GLU A 346 -28.08 21.96 1.38
CA GLU A 346 -27.68 23.35 1.29
C GLU A 346 -27.41 23.76 -0.16
N TYR A 347 -28.03 24.88 -0.56
CA TYR A 347 -27.73 25.57 -1.79
C TYR A 347 -26.74 26.72 -1.54
N ARG A 348 -25.68 26.83 -2.35
CA ARG A 348 -24.73 27.95 -2.28
C ARG A 348 -24.61 28.65 -3.64
N ALA A 349 -25.00 29.93 -3.66
CA ALA A 349 -24.93 30.78 -4.85
C ALA A 349 -23.51 31.32 -5.14
N VAL A 350 -22.73 31.62 -4.08
CA VAL A 350 -21.28 31.93 -4.03
C VAL A 350 -20.80 31.56 -2.62
N LEU A 351 -19.49 31.35 -2.39
CA LEU A 351 -18.90 31.23 -1.05
C LEU A 351 -19.41 32.40 -0.16
N ASP A 352 -20.33 32.07 0.74
CA ASP A 352 -21.06 32.89 1.71
C ASP A 352 -22.19 33.82 1.21
N ALA A 353 -23.44 33.36 1.39
CA ALA A 353 -24.46 33.95 2.29
C ALA A 353 -25.77 33.14 2.12
N GLY A 354 -26.29 32.62 3.23
CA GLY A 354 -27.26 31.52 3.26
C GLY A 354 -28.71 31.85 2.93
N ASN A 355 -29.34 30.84 2.35
CA ASN A 355 -30.75 30.50 2.51
C ASN A 355 -30.80 28.96 2.63
N TRP A 356 -31.34 28.47 3.74
CA TRP A 356 -31.17 27.09 4.19
C TRP A 356 -32.50 26.34 4.07
N SER A 357 -32.48 25.09 3.59
CA SER A 357 -33.61 24.18 3.63
C SER A 357 -33.21 22.94 4.46
N GLU A 358 -33.75 22.82 5.67
CA GLU A 358 -33.60 21.63 6.49
C GLU A 358 -34.64 20.59 6.04
N ALA A 359 -34.20 19.38 5.67
CA ALA A 359 -35.09 18.32 5.22
C ALA A 359 -34.97 17.12 6.15
N ALA A 360 -35.85 17.05 7.15
CA ALA A 360 -36.00 15.87 7.98
C ALA A 360 -36.84 14.82 7.24
N GLN A 361 -36.20 13.88 6.55
CA GLN A 361 -36.84 12.64 6.11
C GLN A 361 -36.12 11.45 6.72
N ALA A 362 -36.87 10.50 7.29
CA ALA A 362 -36.34 9.20 7.68
C ALA A 362 -36.41 8.26 6.47
N PRO A 363 -35.27 7.84 5.88
CA PRO A 363 -35.29 6.81 4.86
C PRO A 363 -35.71 5.47 5.47
N ALA A 364 -36.57 4.73 4.77
CA ALA A 364 -36.70 3.31 5.00
C ALA A 364 -35.51 2.61 4.34
N THR A 365 -34.59 2.08 5.16
CA THR A 365 -33.37 1.30 4.80
C THR A 365 -32.29 2.05 4.00
N THR A 366 -31.06 1.51 4.02
CA THR A 366 -29.92 1.98 3.21
C THR A 366 -30.35 2.11 1.75
N GLY A 367 -30.14 3.29 1.16
CA GLY A 367 -30.58 3.51 -0.21
C GLY A 367 -30.60 4.97 -0.63
N THR A 368 -31.41 5.23 -1.64
CA THR A 368 -31.53 6.52 -2.31
C THR A 368 -32.62 7.36 -1.64
N LEU A 369 -32.28 8.56 -1.16
CA LEU A 369 -33.22 9.53 -0.60
C LEU A 369 -33.42 10.72 -1.56
N THR A 370 -34.65 11.18 -1.74
CA THR A 370 -34.95 12.41 -2.49
C THR A 370 -35.23 13.56 -1.52
N LEU A 371 -34.35 14.57 -1.52
CA LEU A 371 -34.52 15.81 -0.79
C LEU A 371 -35.11 16.88 -1.72
N THR A 372 -36.13 17.61 -1.27
CA THR A 372 -36.77 18.67 -2.06
C THR A 372 -36.43 20.04 -1.47
N ASP A 373 -35.86 20.92 -2.28
CA ASP A 373 -35.84 22.34 -1.93
C ASP A 373 -37.21 22.97 -2.25
N VAL A 374 -37.89 23.43 -1.21
CA VAL A 374 -39.24 24.01 -1.28
C VAL A 374 -39.24 25.53 -1.32
N ASN A 375 -38.08 26.19 -1.43
CA ASN A 375 -38.00 27.64 -1.52
C ASN A 375 -38.27 28.12 -2.97
N PRO A 376 -39.44 28.74 -3.28
CA PRO A 376 -39.78 29.16 -4.63
C PRO A 376 -38.95 30.36 -5.14
N ASP A 377 -38.22 31.05 -4.26
CA ASP A 377 -37.41 32.23 -4.60
C ASP A 377 -35.95 31.88 -4.94
N HIS A 378 -35.53 30.61 -4.79
CA HIS A 378 -34.24 30.13 -5.29
C HIS A 378 -34.25 30.08 -6.82
N ARG A 379 -33.88 31.20 -7.44
CA ARG A 379 -33.42 31.19 -8.85
C ARG A 379 -32.14 30.38 -8.89
N VAL A 380 -32.01 29.46 -9.85
CA VAL A 380 -30.75 28.78 -10.18
C VAL A 380 -29.90 29.75 -11.02
N PRO A 381 -28.94 30.52 -10.47
CA PRO A 381 -27.90 31.13 -11.28
C PRO A 381 -27.12 30.05 -12.02
N ALA A 382 -26.55 30.42 -13.18
CA ALA A 382 -25.76 29.53 -14.02
C ALA A 382 -24.49 28.97 -13.33
N VAL A 383 -24.18 29.42 -12.11
CA VAL A 383 -23.05 29.02 -11.28
C VAL A 383 -23.51 28.95 -9.83
N GLY A 384 -23.58 27.73 -9.29
CA GLY A 384 -23.92 27.41 -7.90
C GLY A 384 -23.88 25.89 -7.72
N PHE A 385 -23.70 25.41 -6.48
CA PHE A 385 -23.62 23.98 -6.18
C PHE A 385 -24.43 23.61 -4.94
N TRP A 386 -24.83 22.35 -4.88
CA TRP A 386 -25.55 21.75 -3.77
C TRP A 386 -24.60 20.92 -2.92
N ARG A 387 -24.80 20.94 -1.60
CA ARG A 387 -24.12 20.01 -0.69
C ARG A 387 -25.13 19.36 0.25
N VAL A 388 -24.85 18.13 0.64
CA VAL A 388 -25.59 17.42 1.69
C VAL A 388 -24.63 17.20 2.84
N ARG A 389 -25.09 17.48 4.06
CA ARG A 389 -24.34 17.15 5.27
C ARG A 389 -25.25 16.54 6.32
N THR A 390 -24.65 15.78 7.23
CA THR A 390 -25.26 15.48 8.53
C THR A 390 -25.08 16.70 9.47
N PRO A 391 -25.96 16.89 10.47
CA PRO A 391 -25.91 17.99 11.43
C PRO A 391 -24.53 18.29 12.00
#